data_AF-A0A8S8XR66-F1
#
_entry.id   AF-A0A8S8XR66-F1
#
_cell.length_a   1.000
_cell.length_b   1.000
_cell.length_c   1.000
_cell.angle_alpha   90.00
_cell.angle_beta   90.00
_cell.angle_gamma   90.00
#
_symmetry.space_group_name_H-M   'P 1'
#
loop_
_entity.id
_entity.type
_entity.pdbx_description
1 polymer ?
#
loop_
_entity_poly.entity_id
_entity_poly.type
_entity_poly.pdbx_seq_one_letter_code
_entity_poly.pdbx_strand_id
1 'polypeptide(L)'
;MSFADAGLDEIRFHLLDGRLERYLEVIDECHRVGINVGIELPCEPDKSESLFKLLDEINGTNVQFLNLNELEITVGNQENMDVRGFNLSGAMTAAAEGSLELGIKLKQHAKDMSFHVKFCSANFKDAGQLRARFRRRAEVTLRPYEVLSDDDTILFGAIPTEEIDARDDIEELSSQLELSDGWIRYDSTARRIEMPLSAAEAIAEFVDVQVQLVEVHPTHERLEVSVVNLNQHR
;
A
#
# COMPACT_ATOMS: atom_id res chain seq x y z
N MET A 1 36.00 5.44 1.29
CA MET A 1 35.10 4.92 0.24
C MET A 1 33.95 5.89 0.19
N SER A 2 33.80 6.63 -0.92
CA SER A 2 32.69 7.56 -1.09
C SER A 2 31.38 6.78 -1.33
N PHE A 3 30.22 7.40 -1.13
CA PHE A 3 28.93 6.76 -1.42
C PHE A 3 28.79 6.40 -2.91
N ALA A 4 29.41 7.19 -3.80
CA ALA A 4 29.48 6.88 -5.23
C ALA A 4 30.27 5.59 -5.48
N ASP A 5 31.40 5.38 -4.79
CA ASP A 5 32.19 4.14 -4.92
C ASP A 5 31.44 2.90 -4.42
N ALA A 6 30.41 3.09 -3.58
CA ALA A 6 29.54 2.04 -3.07
C ALA A 6 28.34 1.73 -4.00
N GLY A 7 28.23 2.42 -5.15
CA GLY A 7 27.18 2.21 -6.15
C GLY A 7 25.90 2.98 -5.88
N LEU A 8 25.95 4.09 -5.13
CA LEU A 8 24.80 5.00 -5.02
C LEU A 8 24.69 5.85 -6.29
N ASP A 9 23.57 5.74 -7.01
CA ASP A 9 23.35 6.48 -8.27
C ASP A 9 22.44 7.72 -8.12
N GLU A 10 21.66 7.78 -7.04
CA GLU A 10 20.65 8.83 -6.81
C GLU A 10 20.45 9.13 -5.32
N ILE A 11 20.24 10.41 -4.98
CA ILE A 11 19.81 10.86 -3.64
C ILE A 11 18.63 11.82 -3.76
N ARG A 12 17.69 11.76 -2.81
CA ARG A 12 16.54 12.66 -2.74
C ARG A 12 16.51 13.39 -1.41
N PHE A 13 16.40 14.71 -1.46
CA PHE A 13 16.30 15.55 -0.27
C PHE A 13 14.87 15.98 0.00
N HIS A 14 14.46 15.87 1.26
CA HIS A 14 13.26 16.52 1.78
C HIS A 14 13.67 17.85 2.40
N LEU A 15 13.25 18.98 1.80
CA LEU A 15 13.59 20.31 2.33
C LEU A 15 12.72 20.61 3.55
N LEU A 16 13.21 20.29 4.75
CA LEU A 16 12.47 20.41 6.01
C LEU A 16 11.83 21.79 6.27
N ASP A 17 12.46 22.86 5.79
CA ASP A 17 12.02 24.25 5.92
C ASP A 17 11.85 24.95 4.56
N GLY A 18 11.88 24.18 3.46
CA GLY A 18 11.81 24.71 2.10
C GLY A 18 13.04 25.50 1.65
N ARG A 19 14.13 25.54 2.44
CA ARG A 19 15.33 26.33 2.11
C ARG A 19 16.34 25.51 1.33
N LEU A 20 16.43 25.77 0.03
CA LEU A 20 17.37 25.12 -0.87
C LEU A 20 18.83 25.42 -0.51
N GLU A 21 19.11 26.61 0.03
CA GLU A 21 20.49 27.10 0.24
C GLU A 21 21.29 26.20 1.17
N ARG A 22 20.62 25.53 2.11
CA ARG A 22 21.24 24.59 3.06
C ARG A 22 21.75 23.32 2.41
N TYR A 23 21.26 23.00 1.22
CA TYR A 23 21.54 21.76 0.50
C TYR A 23 22.48 21.99 -0.68
N LEU A 24 22.67 23.23 -1.15
CA LEU A 24 23.44 23.54 -2.37
C LEU A 24 24.85 22.93 -2.36
N GLU A 25 25.59 23.06 -1.25
CA GLU A 25 26.94 22.48 -1.14
C GLU A 25 26.94 20.96 -1.32
N VAL A 26 25.96 20.28 -0.73
CA VAL A 26 25.80 18.82 -0.84
C VAL A 26 25.32 18.42 -2.23
N ILE A 27 24.41 19.20 -2.82
CA ILE A 27 23.90 18.99 -4.18
C ILE A 27 25.05 19.05 -5.19
N ASP A 28 25.90 20.08 -5.09
CA ASP A 28 27.06 20.25 -5.97
C ASP A 28 28.09 19.12 -5.78
N GLU A 29 28.27 18.67 -4.54
CA GLU A 29 29.15 17.54 -4.24
C GLU A 29 28.65 16.24 -4.86
N CYS A 30 27.36 15.93 -4.67
CA CYS A 30 26.72 14.76 -5.27
C CYS A 30 26.86 14.78 -6.79
N HIS A 31 26.61 15.93 -7.42
CA HIS A 31 26.77 16.09 -8.86
C HIS A 31 28.22 15.83 -9.30
N ARG A 32 29.21 16.37 -8.56
CA ARG A 32 30.65 16.18 -8.85
C ARG A 32 31.09 14.71 -8.80
N VAL A 33 30.48 13.91 -7.93
CA VAL A 33 30.78 12.47 -7.81
C VAL A 33 29.85 11.59 -8.67
N GLY A 34 28.99 12.19 -9.49
CA GLY A 34 28.12 11.48 -10.44
C GLY A 34 26.81 10.95 -9.86
N ILE A 35 26.42 11.38 -8.66
CA ILE A 35 25.14 11.03 -8.03
C ILE A 35 24.07 12.00 -8.52
N ASN A 36 22.96 11.48 -9.04
CA ASN A 36 21.81 12.30 -9.39
C ASN A 36 21.08 12.79 -8.13
N VAL A 37 20.75 14.06 -8.09
CA VAL A 37 20.08 14.72 -6.98
C VAL A 37 18.65 15.09 -7.35
N GLY A 38 17.72 14.62 -6.53
CA GLY A 38 16.32 15.02 -6.58
C GLY A 38 15.87 15.73 -5.29
N ILE A 39 14.75 16.43 -5.39
CA ILE A 39 14.02 16.97 -4.25
C ILE A 39 12.66 16.26 -4.15
N GLU A 40 12.19 15.98 -2.94
CA GLU A 40 10.87 15.40 -2.69
C GLU A 40 10.08 16.23 -1.69
N LEU A 41 8.91 16.71 -2.11
CA LEU A 41 8.07 17.61 -1.33
C LEU A 41 6.58 17.28 -1.43
N PRO A 42 5.81 17.51 -0.35
CA PRO A 42 4.35 17.52 -0.46
C PRO A 42 3.87 18.75 -1.25
N CYS A 43 2.79 18.57 -2.01
CA CYS A 43 2.12 19.62 -2.76
C CYS A 43 1.07 20.29 -1.85
N GLU A 44 1.54 21.12 -0.92
CA GLU A 44 0.70 21.79 0.07
C GLU A 44 0.01 23.04 -0.55
N PRO A 45 -1.33 23.06 -0.67
CA PRO A 45 -2.03 24.15 -1.37
C PRO A 45 -1.81 25.55 -0.76
N ASP A 46 -1.73 25.63 0.57
CA ASP A 46 -1.47 26.88 1.32
C ASP A 46 -0.03 27.41 1.15
N LYS A 47 0.88 26.60 0.60
CA LYS A 47 2.27 26.96 0.30
C LYS A 47 2.51 27.24 -1.18
N SER A 48 1.46 27.41 -1.99
CA SER A 48 1.54 27.64 -3.44
C SER A 48 2.63 28.64 -3.82
N GLU A 49 2.62 29.87 -3.26
CA GLU A 49 3.61 30.91 -3.59
C GLU A 49 5.05 30.47 -3.30
N SER A 50 5.27 29.82 -2.16
CA SER A 50 6.60 29.32 -1.80
C SER A 50 7.08 28.19 -2.70
N LEU A 51 6.17 27.32 -3.18
CA LEU A 51 6.49 26.25 -4.11
C LEU A 51 6.89 26.83 -5.48
N PHE A 52 6.17 27.82 -6.01
CA PHE A 52 6.58 28.51 -7.24
C PHE A 52 7.95 29.17 -7.11
N LYS A 53 8.19 29.89 -6.00
CA LYS A 53 9.49 30.50 -5.73
C LYS A 53 10.62 29.47 -5.66
N LEU A 54 10.35 28.32 -5.04
CA LEU A 54 11.31 27.23 -4.95
C LEU A 54 11.63 26.65 -6.35
N LEU A 55 10.66 26.53 -7.25
CA LEU A 55 10.92 26.10 -8.62
C LEU A 55 11.91 27.04 -9.32
N ASP A 56 11.75 28.35 -9.13
CA ASP A 56 12.68 29.36 -9.65
C ASP A 56 14.07 29.25 -9.01
N GLU A 57 14.15 28.97 -7.71
CA GLU A 57 15.42 28.78 -6.99
C GLU A 57 16.17 27.51 -7.41
N ILE A 58 15.44 26.42 -7.70
CA ILE A 58 16.01 25.16 -8.19
C ILE A 58 16.52 25.32 -9.63
N ASN A 59 15.85 26.15 -10.43
CA ASN A 59 16.21 26.35 -11.83
C ASN A 59 17.64 26.90 -11.98
N GLY A 60 18.49 26.19 -12.73
CA GLY A 60 19.91 26.51 -12.90
C GLY A 60 20.84 25.90 -11.86
N THR A 61 20.32 25.15 -10.89
CA THR A 61 21.14 24.35 -9.96
C THR A 61 21.44 22.95 -10.52
N ASN A 62 22.22 22.16 -9.78
CA ASN A 62 22.57 20.78 -10.12
C ASN A 62 21.51 19.75 -9.70
N VAL A 63 20.27 20.16 -9.41
CA VAL A 63 19.14 19.26 -9.16
C VAL A 63 18.57 18.76 -10.49
N GLN A 64 18.37 17.44 -10.66
CA GLN A 64 17.85 16.87 -11.91
C GLN A 64 16.33 16.74 -11.92
N PHE A 65 15.69 16.54 -10.75
CA PHE A 65 14.25 16.38 -10.68
C PHE A 65 13.63 16.79 -9.33
N LEU A 66 12.35 17.11 -9.35
CA LEU A 66 11.51 17.39 -8.19
C LEU A 66 10.29 16.46 -8.22
N ASN A 67 10.12 15.67 -7.17
CA ASN A 67 8.93 14.84 -6.94
C ASN A 67 7.97 15.59 -6.02
N LEU A 68 6.82 15.99 -6.57
CA LEU A 68 5.70 16.53 -5.84
C LEU A 68 4.68 15.44 -5.54
N ASN A 69 4.34 15.27 -4.27
CA ASN A 69 3.33 14.32 -3.82
C ASN A 69 2.03 15.06 -3.51
N GLU A 70 0.90 14.60 -4.05
CA GLU A 70 -0.42 15.08 -3.60
C GLU A 70 -0.54 14.91 -2.08
N LEU A 71 -1.05 15.94 -1.41
CA LEU A 71 -1.18 15.96 0.04
C LEU A 71 -2.35 15.09 0.47
N GLU A 72 -2.09 14.10 1.32
CA GLU A 72 -3.08 13.18 1.88
C GLU A 72 -3.38 13.56 3.36
N ILE A 73 -4.66 13.75 3.66
CA ILE A 73 -5.24 13.86 4.99
C ILE A 73 -5.44 12.46 5.55
N THR A 74 -4.71 12.14 6.61
CA THR A 74 -4.74 10.86 7.32
C THR A 74 -5.23 11.10 8.75
N VAL A 75 -5.69 10.04 9.42
CA VAL A 75 -6.13 10.11 10.83
C VAL A 75 -5.06 10.73 11.74
N GLY A 76 -3.77 10.49 11.46
CA GLY A 76 -2.65 11.03 12.22
C GLY A 76 -2.31 12.50 11.96
N ASN A 77 -2.82 13.12 10.88
CA ASN A 77 -2.57 14.53 10.55
C ASN A 77 -3.84 15.39 10.52
N GLN A 78 -5.03 14.80 10.74
CA GLN A 78 -6.33 15.46 10.64
C GLN A 78 -6.42 16.75 11.46
N GLU A 79 -6.03 16.73 12.74
CA GLU A 79 -6.06 17.93 13.60
C GLU A 79 -5.19 19.07 13.05
N ASN A 80 -4.05 18.75 12.44
CA ASN A 80 -3.17 19.75 11.84
C ASN A 80 -3.75 20.28 10.51
N MET A 81 -4.42 19.42 9.75
CA MET A 81 -5.07 19.79 8.48
C MET A 81 -6.32 20.65 8.71
N ASP A 82 -7.09 20.37 9.77
CA ASP A 82 -8.26 21.17 10.18
C ASP A 82 -7.83 22.59 10.60
N VAL A 83 -6.73 22.71 11.36
CA VAL A 83 -6.14 24.00 11.74
C VAL A 83 -5.68 24.80 10.52
N ARG A 84 -5.23 24.12 9.46
CA ARG A 84 -4.80 24.74 8.19
C ARG A 84 -5.96 24.96 7.20
N GLY A 85 -7.18 24.58 7.58
CA GLY A 85 -8.39 24.85 6.79
C GLY A 85 -8.54 23.99 5.53
N PHE A 86 -7.89 22.82 5.47
CA PHE A 86 -8.03 21.92 4.33
C PHE A 86 -9.34 21.12 4.40
N ASN A 87 -10.10 21.10 3.31
CA ASN A 87 -11.21 20.17 3.15
C ASN A 87 -10.75 18.91 2.39
N LEU A 88 -11.42 17.79 2.64
CA LEU A 88 -11.25 16.57 1.84
C LEU A 88 -11.76 16.81 0.42
N SER A 89 -10.97 16.46 -0.60
CA SER A 89 -11.41 16.49 -1.99
C SER A 89 -12.37 15.32 -2.27
N GLY A 90 -13.66 15.55 -1.99
CA GLY A 90 -14.73 14.60 -2.28
C GLY A 90 -14.84 13.41 -1.31
N ALA A 91 -15.98 12.73 -1.34
CA ALA A 91 -16.37 11.69 -0.36
C ALA A 91 -15.54 10.39 -0.41
N MET A 92 -14.60 10.23 -1.36
CA MET A 92 -13.89 8.97 -1.61
C MET A 92 -12.37 9.06 -1.50
N THR A 93 -11.77 10.24 -1.31
CA THR A 93 -10.31 10.38 -1.33
C THR A 93 -9.81 11.12 -0.09
N ALA A 94 -8.69 10.64 0.45
CA ALA A 94 -7.96 11.31 1.52
C ALA A 94 -7.20 12.56 1.03
N ALA A 95 -7.31 12.98 -0.24
CA ALA A 95 -6.53 14.11 -0.74
C ALA A 95 -7.03 15.47 -0.23
N ALA A 96 -6.12 16.41 -0.02
CA ALA A 96 -6.45 17.79 0.33
C ALA A 96 -6.93 18.58 -0.90
N GLU A 97 -8.07 19.25 -0.76
CA GLU A 97 -8.65 20.11 -1.80
C GLU A 97 -7.62 21.13 -2.32
N GLY A 98 -7.45 21.21 -3.65
CA GLY A 98 -6.50 22.12 -4.29
C GLY A 98 -5.08 21.56 -4.52
N SER A 99 -4.73 20.41 -3.94
CA SER A 99 -3.37 19.83 -4.05
C SER A 99 -3.09 19.32 -5.47
N LEU A 100 -4.07 18.65 -6.08
CA LEU A 100 -4.02 18.19 -7.46
C LEU A 100 -3.87 19.37 -8.44
N GLU A 101 -4.73 20.38 -8.33
CA GLU A 101 -4.71 21.55 -9.20
C GLU A 101 -3.38 22.30 -9.09
N LEU A 102 -2.86 22.47 -7.87
CA LEU A 102 -1.56 23.09 -7.65
C LEU A 102 -0.42 22.25 -8.27
N GLY A 103 -0.44 20.93 -8.08
CA GLY A 103 0.56 20.02 -8.63
C GLY A 103 0.64 20.09 -10.16
N ILE A 104 -0.52 20.15 -10.82
CA ILE A 104 -0.60 20.32 -12.28
C ILE A 104 -0.04 21.69 -12.70
N LYS A 105 -0.38 22.77 -11.99
CA LYS A 105 0.13 24.12 -12.29
C LYS A 105 1.64 24.21 -12.14
N LEU A 106 2.20 23.67 -11.05
CA LEU A 106 3.65 23.64 -10.80
C LEU A 106 4.38 22.85 -11.89
N LYS A 107 3.84 21.68 -12.27
CA LYS A 107 4.39 20.87 -13.37
C LYS A 107 4.38 21.60 -14.72
N GLN A 108 3.30 22.34 -15.01
CA GLN A 108 3.22 23.15 -16.24
C GLN A 108 4.20 24.32 -16.23
N HIS A 109 4.36 24.98 -15.09
CA HIS A 109 5.29 26.10 -14.92
C HIS A 109 6.75 25.67 -15.09
N ALA A 110 7.13 24.49 -14.59
CA ALA A 110 8.49 23.98 -14.67
C ALA A 110 8.86 23.34 -16.03
N LYS A 111 7.98 23.38 -17.04
CA LYS A 111 8.17 22.64 -18.31
C LYS A 111 9.47 22.99 -19.04
N ASP A 112 9.90 24.25 -18.96
CA ASP A 112 11.07 24.77 -19.66
C ASP A 112 12.25 25.06 -18.71
N MET A 113 12.20 24.53 -17.47
CA MET A 113 13.27 24.69 -16.47
C MET A 113 14.36 23.61 -16.62
N SER A 114 15.49 23.81 -15.94
CA SER A 114 16.67 22.92 -16.02
C SER A 114 16.48 21.53 -15.38
N PHE A 115 15.33 21.27 -14.75
CA PHE A 115 15.04 20.05 -14.01
C PHE A 115 13.62 19.54 -14.31
N HIS A 116 13.37 18.26 -14.05
CA HIS A 116 12.07 17.64 -14.30
C HIS A 116 11.16 17.67 -13.07
N VAL A 117 9.92 18.16 -13.20
CA VAL A 117 8.90 18.03 -12.15
C VAL A 117 8.00 16.82 -12.42
N LYS A 118 8.00 15.87 -11.48
CA LYS A 118 7.07 14.74 -11.44
C LYS A 118 6.03 14.98 -10.35
N PHE A 119 4.75 14.85 -10.70
CA PHE A 119 3.65 14.93 -9.74
C PHE A 119 3.00 13.55 -9.58
N CYS A 120 2.85 13.09 -8.34
CA CYS A 120 2.26 11.81 -7.98
C CYS A 120 0.93 12.02 -7.25
N SER A 121 -0.18 11.63 -7.87
CA SER A 121 -1.52 11.72 -7.26
C SER A 121 -1.79 10.63 -6.23
N ALA A 122 -2.58 10.95 -5.21
CA ALA A 122 -3.00 10.06 -4.11
C ALA A 122 -3.87 8.90 -4.62
N ASN A 123 -4.79 9.18 -5.56
CA ASN A 123 -5.63 8.14 -6.19
C ASN A 123 -4.83 7.03 -6.87
N PHE A 124 -3.61 7.33 -7.36
CA PHE A 124 -2.75 6.33 -7.98
C PHE A 124 -1.94 5.52 -6.95
N LYS A 125 -1.75 6.06 -5.73
CA LYS A 125 -1.02 5.40 -4.64
C LYS A 125 -1.89 4.38 -3.91
N ASP A 126 -3.15 4.69 -3.63
CA ASP A 126 -4.01 3.81 -2.82
C ASP A 126 -4.32 2.47 -3.49
N ALA A 127 -4.62 2.43 -4.79
CA ALA A 127 -4.93 1.16 -5.44
C ALA A 127 -3.68 0.34 -5.79
N GLY A 128 -2.65 0.97 -6.38
CA GLY A 128 -1.48 0.25 -6.89
C GLY A 128 -0.46 -0.11 -5.81
N GLN A 129 -0.17 0.81 -4.89
CA GLN A 129 0.85 0.59 -3.86
C GLN A 129 0.33 -0.34 -2.76
N LEU A 130 -0.95 -0.24 -2.40
CA LEU A 130 -1.58 -1.15 -1.44
C LEU A 130 -1.57 -2.58 -1.99
N ARG A 131 -2.00 -2.77 -3.25
CA ARG A 131 -1.97 -4.08 -3.93
C ARG A 131 -0.57 -4.67 -4.02
N ALA A 132 0.43 -3.86 -4.39
CA ALA A 132 1.83 -4.33 -4.43
C ALA A 132 2.36 -4.71 -3.03
N ARG A 133 1.93 -4.00 -1.96
CA ARG A 133 2.27 -4.36 -0.58
C ARG A 133 1.57 -5.64 -0.15
N PHE A 134 0.31 -5.81 -0.52
CA PHE A 134 -0.49 -7.00 -0.27
C PHE A 134 0.12 -8.23 -0.92
N ARG A 135 0.49 -8.15 -2.21
CA ARG A 135 1.19 -9.21 -2.92
C ARG A 135 2.50 -9.64 -2.23
N ARG A 136 3.40 -8.69 -1.96
CA ARG A 136 4.68 -8.98 -1.29
C ARG A 136 4.51 -9.59 0.09
N ARG A 137 3.46 -9.18 0.81
CA ARG A 137 3.17 -9.75 2.11
C ARG A 137 2.63 -11.16 1.97
N ALA A 138 1.65 -11.37 1.08
CA ALA A 138 1.11 -12.69 0.79
C ALA A 138 2.22 -13.69 0.38
N GLU A 139 3.16 -13.29 -0.48
CA GLU A 139 4.32 -14.12 -0.89
C GLU A 139 5.12 -14.69 0.29
N VAL A 140 5.09 -14.04 1.46
CA VAL A 140 5.84 -14.44 2.66
C VAL A 140 4.94 -15.02 3.75
N THR A 141 3.66 -14.62 3.81
CA THR A 141 2.75 -14.95 4.93
C THR A 141 1.66 -15.96 4.61
N LEU A 142 1.53 -16.40 3.35
CA LEU A 142 0.54 -17.41 2.98
C LEU A 142 0.73 -18.69 3.79
N ARG A 143 -0.38 -19.20 4.34
CA ARG A 143 -0.43 -20.54 4.91
C ARG A 143 -0.52 -21.56 3.75
N PRO A 144 -0.09 -22.83 3.93
CA PRO A 144 0.11 -23.78 2.83
C PRO A 144 -1.10 -24.00 1.90
N TYR A 145 -2.30 -23.88 2.46
CA TYR A 145 -3.56 -24.13 1.76
C TYR A 145 -4.21 -22.87 1.16
N GLU A 146 -3.58 -21.71 1.31
CA GLU A 146 -4.14 -20.43 0.90
C GLU A 146 -3.71 -20.06 -0.52
N VAL A 147 -4.62 -19.41 -1.24
CA VAL A 147 -4.41 -18.97 -2.63
C VAL A 147 -4.48 -17.45 -2.71
N LEU A 148 -3.53 -16.85 -3.41
CA LEU A 148 -3.57 -15.42 -3.73
C LEU A 148 -4.52 -15.20 -4.91
N SER A 149 -5.52 -14.33 -4.75
CA SER A 149 -6.44 -13.93 -5.81
C SER A 149 -5.81 -12.93 -6.79
N ASP A 150 -6.50 -12.69 -7.92
CA ASP A 150 -6.13 -11.65 -8.89
C ASP A 150 -6.20 -10.22 -8.30
N ASP A 151 -6.95 -10.03 -7.22
CA ASP A 151 -7.10 -8.78 -6.48
C ASP A 151 -6.09 -8.65 -5.32
N ASP A 152 -5.09 -9.55 -5.26
CA ASP A 152 -4.05 -9.59 -4.24
C ASP A 152 -4.59 -9.80 -2.80
N THR A 153 -5.73 -10.50 -2.69
CA THR A 153 -6.34 -10.98 -1.44
C THR A 153 -6.12 -12.48 -1.25
N ILE A 154 -6.34 -12.99 -0.04
CA ILE A 154 -6.10 -14.40 0.30
C ILE A 154 -7.43 -15.15 0.30
N LEU A 155 -7.51 -16.26 -0.42
CA LEU A 155 -8.65 -17.15 -0.53
C LEU A 155 -8.37 -18.51 0.14
N PHE A 156 -9.36 -19.04 0.85
CA PHE A 156 -9.34 -20.40 1.40
C PHE A 156 -10.76 -20.92 1.63
N GLY A 157 -10.90 -22.22 1.82
CA GLY A 157 -12.15 -22.86 2.21
C GLY A 157 -12.31 -22.89 3.72
N ALA A 158 -13.53 -22.80 4.23
CA ALA A 158 -13.80 -22.89 5.65
C ALA A 158 -15.12 -23.60 6.00
N ILE A 159 -15.15 -24.21 7.19
CA ILE A 159 -16.33 -24.78 7.81
C ILE A 159 -16.46 -24.16 9.21
N PRO A 160 -17.52 -23.39 9.49
CA PRO A 160 -17.81 -22.93 10.84
C PRO A 160 -17.97 -24.12 11.78
N THR A 161 -17.23 -24.13 12.89
CA THR A 161 -17.29 -25.19 13.89
C THR A 161 -16.92 -24.63 15.25
N GLU A 162 -17.37 -25.32 16.30
CA GLU A 162 -17.06 -24.97 17.67
C GLU A 162 -15.74 -25.60 18.11
N GLU A 163 -15.04 -24.95 19.05
CA GLU A 163 -13.73 -25.43 19.52
C GLU A 163 -13.80 -26.85 20.12
N ILE A 164 -14.97 -27.21 20.67
CA ILE A 164 -15.20 -28.54 21.25
C ILE A 164 -15.23 -29.65 20.20
N ASP A 165 -15.70 -29.35 18.99
CA ASP A 165 -15.87 -30.32 17.90
C ASP A 165 -14.69 -30.25 16.90
N ALA A 166 -13.98 -29.10 16.88
CA ALA A 166 -12.93 -28.80 15.90
C ALA A 166 -11.83 -29.86 15.79
N ARG A 167 -11.45 -30.51 16.90
CA ARG A 167 -10.40 -31.52 16.87
C ARG A 167 -10.83 -32.76 16.09
N ASP A 168 -11.99 -33.30 16.45
CA ASP A 168 -12.52 -34.53 15.86
C ASP A 168 -12.86 -34.27 14.38
N ASP A 169 -13.46 -33.11 14.07
CA ASP A 169 -13.73 -32.65 12.72
C ASP A 169 -12.46 -32.54 11.86
N ILE A 170 -11.38 -31.96 12.41
CA ILE A 170 -10.09 -31.86 11.68
C ILE A 170 -9.52 -33.25 11.42
N GLU A 171 -9.52 -34.15 12.39
CA GLU A 171 -8.99 -35.51 12.23
C GLU A 171 -9.77 -36.26 11.14
N GLU A 172 -11.10 -36.16 11.13
CA GLU A 172 -11.97 -36.76 10.10
C GLU A 172 -11.70 -36.16 8.71
N LEU A 173 -11.77 -34.82 8.59
CA LEU A 173 -11.56 -34.12 7.32
C LEU A 173 -10.17 -34.39 6.75
N SER A 174 -9.14 -34.39 7.59
CA SER A 174 -7.76 -34.69 7.16
C SER A 174 -7.65 -36.09 6.57
N SER A 175 -8.28 -37.08 7.21
CA SER A 175 -8.25 -38.46 6.76
C SER A 175 -9.06 -38.66 5.46
N GLN A 176 -10.24 -38.06 5.34
CA GLN A 176 -11.11 -38.23 4.18
C GLN A 176 -10.58 -37.50 2.94
N LEU A 177 -9.94 -36.35 3.14
CA LEU A 177 -9.43 -35.49 2.06
C LEU A 177 -7.94 -35.71 1.79
N GLU A 178 -7.32 -36.68 2.48
CA GLU A 178 -5.89 -36.98 2.39
C GLU A 178 -5.00 -35.74 2.59
N LEU A 179 -5.42 -34.81 3.46
CA LEU A 179 -4.69 -33.58 3.72
C LEU A 179 -3.52 -33.83 4.67
N SER A 180 -2.35 -33.30 4.33
CA SER A 180 -1.17 -33.35 5.19
C SER A 180 -1.24 -32.33 6.33
N ASP A 181 -0.47 -32.57 7.39
CA ASP A 181 -0.32 -31.62 8.49
C ASP A 181 0.02 -30.21 7.98
N GLY A 182 -0.68 -29.21 8.50
CA GLY A 182 -0.53 -27.80 8.13
C GLY A 182 -1.37 -27.34 6.92
N TRP A 183 -2.06 -28.25 6.22
CA TRP A 183 -3.01 -27.92 5.17
C TRP A 183 -4.44 -27.66 5.68
N ILE A 184 -4.70 -27.97 6.94
CA ILE A 184 -5.96 -27.73 7.62
C ILE A 184 -5.68 -27.23 9.04
N ARG A 185 -6.49 -26.30 9.54
CA ARG A 185 -6.39 -25.80 10.92
C ARG A 185 -7.69 -25.23 11.44
N TYR A 186 -7.80 -25.16 12.76
CA TYR A 186 -8.86 -24.41 13.42
C TYR A 186 -8.38 -22.97 13.71
N ASP A 187 -9.22 -21.98 13.37
CA ASP A 187 -9.07 -20.60 13.80
C ASP A 187 -10.04 -20.34 14.96
N SER A 188 -9.49 -20.20 16.17
CA SER A 188 -10.29 -19.97 17.39
C SER A 188 -10.96 -18.61 17.45
N THR A 189 -10.42 -17.61 16.76
CA THR A 189 -10.98 -16.25 16.73
C THR A 189 -12.18 -16.20 15.80
N ALA A 190 -12.07 -16.81 14.62
CA ALA A 190 -13.16 -16.88 13.65
C ALA A 190 -14.10 -18.08 13.86
N ARG A 191 -13.77 -19.02 14.77
CA ARG A 191 -14.53 -20.25 15.09
C ARG A 191 -14.87 -21.06 13.85
N ARG A 192 -13.82 -21.42 13.11
CA ARG A 192 -13.93 -22.19 11.87
C ARG A 192 -12.71 -23.05 11.62
N ILE A 193 -12.92 -24.17 10.95
CA ILE A 193 -11.84 -24.94 10.31
C ILE A 193 -11.56 -24.30 8.96
N GLU A 194 -10.29 -24.12 8.63
CA GLU A 194 -9.81 -23.55 7.40
C GLU A 194 -8.96 -24.59 6.65
N MET A 195 -9.15 -24.69 5.33
CA MET A 195 -8.60 -25.74 4.47
C MET A 195 -8.41 -25.24 3.02
N PRO A 196 -7.85 -26.05 2.09
CA PRO A 196 -7.74 -25.65 0.70
C PRO A 196 -9.12 -25.39 0.10
N LEU A 197 -9.24 -24.32 -0.70
CA LEU A 197 -10.51 -24.01 -1.36
C LEU A 197 -11.01 -25.17 -2.22
N SER A 198 -10.11 -25.84 -2.95
CA SER A 198 -10.46 -27.02 -3.74
C SER A 198 -11.02 -28.18 -2.91
N ALA A 199 -10.54 -28.35 -1.68
CA ALA A 199 -11.04 -29.38 -0.77
C ALA A 199 -12.43 -29.00 -0.24
N ALA A 200 -12.63 -27.74 0.11
CA ALA A 200 -13.95 -27.22 0.51
C ALA A 200 -14.99 -27.34 -0.62
N GLU A 201 -14.62 -27.00 -1.86
CA GLU A 201 -15.48 -27.19 -3.04
C GLU A 201 -15.83 -28.66 -3.25
N ALA A 202 -14.88 -29.57 -3.05
CA ALA A 202 -15.10 -31.00 -3.21
C ALA A 202 -16.07 -31.58 -2.18
N ILE A 203 -16.06 -31.09 -0.93
CA ILE A 203 -16.95 -31.60 0.13
C ILE A 203 -18.30 -30.89 0.21
N ALA A 204 -18.44 -29.70 -0.39
CA ALA A 204 -19.62 -28.85 -0.24
C ALA A 204 -20.94 -29.56 -0.56
N GLU A 205 -20.94 -30.50 -1.52
CA GLU A 205 -22.13 -31.28 -1.91
C GLU A 205 -22.40 -32.52 -1.05
N PHE A 206 -21.44 -32.93 -0.20
CA PHE A 206 -21.50 -34.18 0.56
C PHE A 206 -21.72 -33.99 2.05
N VAL A 207 -21.54 -32.78 2.56
CA VAL A 207 -21.67 -32.47 3.99
C VAL A 207 -22.92 -31.65 4.26
N ASP A 208 -23.64 -32.00 5.31
CA ASP A 208 -24.88 -31.32 5.74
C ASP A 208 -24.61 -30.05 6.59
N VAL A 209 -23.36 -29.58 6.62
CA VAL A 209 -22.91 -28.39 7.36
C VAL A 209 -22.56 -27.26 6.40
N GLN A 210 -22.50 -26.03 6.90
CA GLN A 210 -22.12 -24.87 6.10
C GLN A 210 -20.67 -24.98 5.63
N VAL A 211 -20.45 -24.86 4.32
CA VAL A 211 -19.11 -24.77 3.73
C VAL A 211 -18.96 -23.42 3.02
N GLN A 212 -17.83 -22.75 3.24
CA GLN A 212 -17.60 -21.37 2.83
C GLN A 212 -16.32 -21.23 2.01
N LEU A 213 -16.33 -20.33 1.03
CA LEU A 213 -15.15 -19.65 0.52
C LEU A 213 -15.00 -18.36 1.32
N VAL A 214 -13.82 -18.15 1.90
CA VAL A 214 -13.49 -16.95 2.67
C VAL A 214 -12.36 -16.21 1.96
N GLU A 215 -12.55 -14.90 1.83
CA GLU A 215 -11.55 -13.97 1.29
C GLU A 215 -11.11 -13.00 2.39
N VAL A 216 -9.80 -12.85 2.59
CA VAL A 216 -9.24 -11.93 3.59
C VAL A 216 -8.12 -11.07 3.02
N HIS A 217 -7.87 -9.93 3.64
CA HIS A 217 -6.67 -9.15 3.34
C HIS A 217 -5.40 -9.86 3.81
N PRO A 218 -4.27 -9.74 3.07
CA PRO A 218 -2.96 -10.26 3.51
C PRO A 218 -2.35 -9.33 4.57
N THR A 219 -3.07 -9.05 5.64
CA THR A 219 -2.61 -8.28 6.81
C THR A 219 -2.49 -9.20 8.03
N HIS A 220 -1.92 -8.69 9.12
CA HIS A 220 -1.86 -9.45 10.37
C HIS A 220 -3.26 -9.74 10.94
N GLU A 221 -4.17 -8.77 10.84
CA GLU A 221 -5.55 -8.87 11.32
C GLU A 221 -6.44 -9.76 10.45
N ARG A 222 -6.01 -10.05 9.21
CA ARG A 222 -6.74 -10.89 8.23
C ARG A 222 -8.20 -10.48 8.09
N LEU A 223 -8.42 -9.18 7.92
CA LEU A 223 -9.76 -8.61 7.77
C LEU A 223 -10.51 -9.30 6.62
N GLU A 224 -11.73 -9.74 6.90
CA GLU A 224 -12.60 -10.40 5.93
C GLU A 224 -13.08 -9.41 4.88
N VAL A 225 -12.88 -9.79 3.62
CA VAL A 225 -13.31 -9.06 2.43
C VAL A 225 -14.66 -9.60 1.97
N SER A 226 -14.76 -10.93 1.86
CA SER A 226 -15.98 -11.59 1.43
C SER A 226 -16.09 -13.01 2.01
N VAL A 227 -17.33 -13.47 2.16
CA VAL A 227 -17.66 -14.86 2.54
C VAL A 227 -18.78 -15.34 1.61
N VAL A 228 -18.55 -16.46 0.94
CA VAL A 228 -19.51 -17.07 0.01
C VAL A 228 -19.80 -18.50 0.46
N ASN A 229 -21.08 -18.82 0.67
CA ASN A 229 -21.47 -20.21 0.95
C ASN A 229 -21.35 -21.05 -0.33
N LEU A 230 -20.62 -22.16 -0.24
CA LEU A 230 -20.44 -23.13 -1.30
C LEU A 230 -21.59 -24.12 -1.39
N ASN A 231 -22.42 -24.23 -0.34
CA ASN A 231 -23.61 -25.07 -0.32
C ASN A 231 -24.86 -24.34 0.22
N GLN A 232 -26.02 -25.03 0.15
CA GLN A 232 -27.33 -24.47 0.55
C GLN A 232 -27.51 -24.41 2.08
N HIS A 233 -26.57 -24.96 2.86
CA HIS A 233 -26.63 -25.02 4.31
C HIS A 233 -26.20 -23.66 4.90
N ARG A 234 -26.90 -23.18 5.93
CA ARG A 234 -26.72 -21.86 6.56
C ARG A 234 -26.80 -21.95 8.07
#